data_AF-A0A1A8G207-F1
#
_entry.id   AF-A0A1A8G207-F1
#
_cell.length_a   1.000
_cell.length_b   1.000
_cell.length_c   1.000
_cell.angle_alpha   90.00
_cell.angle_beta   90.00
_cell.angle_gamma   90.00
#
_symmetry.space_group_name_H-M   'P 1'
#
loop_
_entity.id
_entity.type
_entity.pdbx_description
1 polymer ?
#
loop_
_entity_poly.entity_id
_entity_poly.type
_entity_poly.pdbx_seq_one_letter_code
_entity_poly.pdbx_strand_id
1 'polypeptide(L)'
;MARKGLNKSALKAVDDYWEYTRIVGEDDGGNLFTPEQYEEYRRKVLPQRVKNRLYVSFGVPGGADCKQIGPETQCFCTHRYKQHKTEWEVVPSERPLALPCRVKGCLCSAFGFVPLVGSSPVRCRCKHQLQDHREDAARLCKKCDFCSGFQSPYTCGCGQPCYAHRTL
;
A
#
# COMPACT_ATOMS: atom_id res chain seq x y z
N MET A 1 33.54 24.79 -17.27
CA MET A 1 32.17 24.37 -16.89
C MET A 1 31.81 25.03 -15.57
N ALA A 2 31.02 26.10 -15.59
CA ALA A 2 30.63 26.82 -14.38
C ALA A 2 29.62 25.99 -13.58
N ARG A 3 30.02 25.51 -12.38
CA ARG A 3 29.10 24.98 -11.39
C ARG A 3 28.20 26.13 -10.94
N LYS A 4 26.99 26.22 -11.49
CA LYS A 4 25.93 27.08 -10.93
C LYS A 4 25.64 26.57 -9.52
N GLY A 5 26.17 27.24 -8.50
CA GLY A 5 25.77 27.03 -7.12
C GLY A 5 24.27 27.31 -7.03
N LEU A 6 23.49 26.31 -6.62
CA LEU A 6 22.08 26.50 -6.33
C LEU A 6 21.97 27.61 -5.27
N ASN A 7 21.21 28.67 -5.59
CA ASN A 7 20.93 29.76 -4.68
C ASN A 7 20.27 29.20 -3.41
N LYS A 8 20.59 29.70 -2.20
CA LYS A 8 20.02 29.22 -0.93
C LYS A 8 18.48 29.20 -0.93
N SER A 9 17.86 30.13 -1.65
CA SER A 9 16.41 30.17 -1.88
C SER A 9 15.87 28.96 -2.65
N ALA A 10 16.62 28.48 -3.65
CA ALA A 10 16.25 27.30 -4.44
C ALA A 10 16.36 26.00 -3.62
N LEU A 11 17.33 25.90 -2.71
CA LEU A 11 17.43 24.74 -1.80
C LEU A 11 16.25 24.68 -0.84
N LYS A 12 15.87 25.83 -0.25
CA LYS A 12 14.70 25.91 0.64
C LYS A 12 13.40 25.51 -0.08
N ALA A 13 13.19 25.98 -1.32
CA ALA A 13 12.01 25.63 -2.10
C ALA A 13 11.91 24.12 -2.38
N VAL A 14 13.05 23.45 -2.57
CA VAL A 14 13.11 21.99 -2.72
C VAL A 14 12.70 21.32 -1.41
N ASP A 15 13.29 21.73 -0.28
CA ASP A 15 12.97 21.18 1.04
C ASP A 15 11.48 21.34 1.40
N ASP A 16 10.93 22.54 1.16
CA ASP A 16 9.51 22.85 1.38
C ASP A 16 8.60 21.94 0.55
N TYR A 17 8.96 21.67 -0.72
CA TYR A 17 8.21 20.75 -1.59
C TYR A 17 8.30 19.29 -1.13
N TRP A 18 9.46 18.85 -0.61
CA TRP A 18 9.59 17.50 -0.04
C TRP A 18 8.77 17.33 1.24
N GLU A 19 8.72 18.35 2.10
CA GLU A 19 7.86 18.35 3.28
C GLU A 19 6.38 18.29 2.88
N TYR A 20 5.97 19.15 1.94
CA TYR A 20 4.63 19.14 1.38
C TYR A 20 4.27 17.74 0.85
N THR A 21 5.12 17.15 0.01
CA THR A 21 4.88 15.83 -0.58
C THR A 21 4.78 14.73 0.50
N ARG A 22 5.52 14.86 1.60
CA ARG A 22 5.46 13.91 2.72
C ARG A 22 4.17 14.04 3.53
N ILE A 23 3.67 15.27 3.71
CA ILE A 23 2.48 15.55 4.53
C ILE A 23 1.21 15.38 3.70
N VAL A 24 1.16 15.89 2.47
CA VAL A 24 -0.04 15.85 1.61
C VAL A 24 -0.09 14.56 0.78
N GLY A 25 1.06 14.06 0.31
CA GLY A 25 1.10 12.83 -0.49
C GLY A 25 0.36 12.99 -1.82
N GLU A 26 -0.63 12.13 -2.05
CA GLU A 26 -1.50 12.15 -3.25
C GLU A 26 -2.89 12.74 -2.95
N ASP A 27 -3.12 13.28 -1.74
CA ASP A 27 -4.44 13.72 -1.29
C ASP A 27 -4.91 15.02 -1.96
N ASP A 28 -4.00 15.76 -2.60
CA ASP A 28 -4.31 16.98 -3.35
C ASP A 28 -4.88 16.73 -4.75
N GLY A 29 -5.02 15.45 -5.13
CA GLY A 29 -5.61 15.05 -6.40
C GLY A 29 -4.82 15.54 -7.62
N GLY A 30 -3.56 15.93 -7.44
CA GLY A 30 -2.68 16.47 -8.48
C GLY A 30 -2.68 17.99 -8.60
N ASN A 31 -3.41 18.72 -7.74
CA ASN A 31 -3.42 20.18 -7.70
C ASN A 31 -2.83 20.69 -6.38
N LEU A 32 -1.69 21.38 -6.45
CA LEU A 32 -1.03 21.92 -5.26
C LEU A 32 -1.97 22.82 -4.43
N PHE A 33 -2.01 22.57 -3.12
CA PHE A 33 -2.76 23.41 -2.19
C PHE A 33 -2.18 24.82 -2.10
N THR A 34 -3.05 25.80 -1.82
CA THR A 34 -2.59 27.13 -1.39
C THR A 34 -1.95 27.03 0.00
N PRO A 35 -1.12 28.01 0.41
CA PRO A 35 -0.52 28.02 1.74
C PRO A 35 -1.54 27.87 2.87
N GLU A 36 -2.69 28.54 2.76
CA GLU A 36 -3.77 28.50 3.76
C GLU A 36 -4.42 27.12 3.82
N GLN A 37 -4.67 26.51 2.65
CA GLN A 37 -5.22 25.15 2.54
C GLN A 37 -4.26 24.11 3.13
N TYR A 38 -2.96 24.26 2.87
CA TYR A 38 -1.93 23.38 3.41
C TYR A 38 -1.84 23.46 4.93
N GLU A 39 -1.88 24.66 5.51
CA GLU A 39 -1.85 24.83 6.97
C GLU A 39 -3.09 24.23 7.65
N GLU A 40 -4.28 24.46 7.10
CA GLU A 40 -5.51 23.86 7.61
C GLU A 40 -5.47 22.33 7.52
N TYR A 41 -5.06 21.81 6.37
CA TYR A 41 -4.89 20.37 6.15
C TYR A 41 -3.90 19.78 7.15
N ARG A 42 -2.73 20.41 7.31
CA ARG A 42 -1.69 19.98 8.26
C ARG A 42 -2.21 19.96 9.70
N ARG A 43 -2.95 20.99 10.13
CA ARG A 43 -3.55 21.08 11.47
C ARG A 43 -4.56 19.96 11.74
N LYS A 44 -5.34 19.57 10.74
CA LYS A 44 -6.38 18.52 10.88
C LYS A 44 -5.78 17.12 10.79
N VAL A 45 -4.93 16.88 9.79
CA VAL A 45 -4.51 15.53 9.39
C VAL A 45 -3.34 15.02 10.22
N LEU A 46 -2.38 15.86 10.62
CA LEU A 46 -1.23 15.38 11.41
C LEU A 46 -1.64 14.76 12.76
N PRO A 47 -2.50 15.39 13.59
CA PRO A 47 -2.92 14.78 14.85
C PRO A 47 -3.70 13.47 14.63
N GLN A 48 -4.53 13.42 13.59
CA GLN A 48 -5.30 12.22 13.24
C GLN A 48 -4.37 11.07 12.82
N ARG A 49 -3.39 11.32 11.95
CA ARG A 49 -2.43 10.31 11.49
C ARG A 49 -1.54 9.77 12.62
N VAL A 50 -1.20 10.61 13.60
CA VAL A 50 -0.42 10.18 14.77
C VAL A 50 -1.27 9.26 15.66
N LYS A 51 -2.53 9.63 15.93
CA LYS A 51 -3.43 8.84 16.79
C LYS A 51 -3.89 7.53 16.14
N ASN A 52 -4.26 7.59 14.86
CA ASN A 52 -4.91 6.50 14.13
C ASN A 52 -3.95 5.78 13.18
N ARG A 53 -2.64 5.80 13.49
CA ARG A 53 -1.64 5.15 12.66
C ARG A 53 -1.89 3.65 12.60
N LEU A 54 -2.16 3.12 11.41
CA LEU A 54 -2.31 1.68 11.20
C LEU A 54 -0.95 1.01 11.08
N TYR A 55 -0.67 0.11 12.01
CA TYR A 55 0.39 -0.89 11.90
C TYR A 55 -0.23 -2.16 11.33
N VAL A 56 0.30 -2.60 10.19
CA VAL A 56 -0.24 -3.71 9.43
C VAL A 56 0.86 -4.71 9.17
N SER A 57 0.56 -5.99 9.42
CA SER A 57 1.50 -7.08 9.23
C SER A 57 0.95 -8.11 8.25
N PHE A 58 1.83 -8.97 7.76
CA PHE A 58 1.49 -10.16 7.01
C PHE A 58 1.93 -11.37 7.81
N GLY A 59 0.98 -12.23 8.15
CA GLY A 59 1.19 -13.36 9.04
C GLY A 59 0.07 -14.38 8.93
N VAL A 60 0.25 -15.53 9.60
CA VAL A 60 -0.82 -16.51 9.74
C VAL A 60 -1.70 -16.10 10.92
N PRO A 61 -3.03 -16.02 10.78
CA PRO A 61 -3.91 -15.68 11.90
C PRO A 61 -3.67 -16.60 13.11
N GLY A 62 -3.44 -16.01 14.28
CA GLY A 62 -3.10 -16.75 15.51
C GLY A 62 -1.64 -17.19 15.63
N GLY A 63 -0.83 -16.97 14.59
CA GLY A 63 0.62 -17.20 14.59
C GLY A 63 1.41 -15.88 14.66
N ALA A 64 2.73 -15.99 14.47
CA ALA A 64 3.61 -14.83 14.43
C ALA A 64 3.53 -14.04 13.11
N ASP A 65 3.78 -12.74 13.20
CA ASP A 65 3.94 -11.88 12.04
C ASP A 65 5.19 -12.26 11.24
N CYS A 66 5.02 -12.50 9.94
CA CYS A 66 6.10 -12.90 9.05
C CYS A 66 6.74 -11.71 8.32
N LYS A 67 5.98 -10.63 8.08
CA LYS A 67 6.48 -9.41 7.46
C LYS A 67 5.70 -8.17 7.90
N GLN A 68 6.41 -7.10 8.21
CA GLN A 68 5.81 -5.78 8.45
C GLN A 68 5.50 -5.07 7.13
N ILE A 69 4.32 -4.47 7.03
CA ILE A 69 3.87 -3.75 5.83
C ILE A 69 4.20 -2.26 5.98
N GLY A 70 5.14 -1.79 5.16
CA GLY A 70 5.49 -0.37 5.07
C GLY A 70 4.74 0.37 3.96
N PRO A 71 4.78 1.72 3.93
CA PRO A 71 4.10 2.58 2.94
C PRO A 71 4.37 2.23 1.48
N GLU A 72 5.60 1.81 1.17
CA GLU A 72 6.06 1.48 -0.17
C GLU A 72 5.82 0.00 -0.54
N THR A 73 5.27 -0.79 0.36
CA THR A 73 5.00 -2.21 0.12
C THR A 73 3.93 -2.37 -0.96
N GLN A 74 4.20 -3.18 -1.98
CA GLN A 74 3.25 -3.43 -3.05
C GLN A 74 2.12 -4.37 -2.61
N CYS A 75 0.92 -4.02 -3.03
CA CYS A 75 -0.28 -4.82 -2.95
C CYS A 75 -0.37 -5.78 -4.13
N PHE A 76 -1.30 -6.73 -4.04
CA PHE A 76 -1.80 -7.56 -5.13
C PHE A 76 -2.17 -6.75 -6.40
N CYS A 77 -2.80 -5.58 -6.24
CA CYS A 77 -3.14 -4.70 -7.36
C CYS A 77 -1.93 -3.88 -7.88
N THR A 78 -0.71 -4.22 -7.47
CA THR A 78 0.57 -3.55 -7.81
C THR A 78 0.76 -2.14 -7.23
N HIS A 79 -0.30 -1.51 -6.71
CA HIS A 79 -0.24 -0.24 -6.01
C HIS A 79 0.37 -0.37 -4.61
N ARG A 80 0.86 0.75 -4.07
CA ARG A 80 1.56 0.78 -2.78
C ARG A 80 0.58 0.84 -1.61
N TYR A 81 1.00 0.38 -0.43
CA TYR A 81 0.19 0.44 0.79
C TYR A 81 -0.32 1.86 1.08
N LYS A 82 0.51 2.90 0.88
CA LYS A 82 0.11 4.30 1.05
C LYS A 82 -1.02 4.76 0.12
N GLN A 83 -1.22 4.08 -1.01
CA GLN A 83 -2.28 4.36 -1.98
C GLN A 83 -3.58 3.61 -1.65
N HIS A 84 -3.64 2.91 -0.51
CA HIS A 84 -4.85 2.32 0.03
C HIS A 84 -5.41 3.18 1.16
N LYS A 85 -6.66 2.94 1.55
CA LYS A 85 -7.34 3.65 2.65
C LYS A 85 -6.72 3.28 4.01
N THR A 86 -5.61 3.92 4.32
CA THR A 86 -4.86 3.74 5.58
C THR A 86 -5.28 4.72 6.67
N GLU A 87 -6.03 5.77 6.31
CA GLU A 87 -6.51 6.79 7.23
C GLU A 87 -7.97 6.55 7.58
N TRP A 88 -8.25 6.63 8.87
CA TRP A 88 -9.57 6.50 9.46
C TRP A 88 -9.74 7.58 10.51
N GLU A 89 -10.93 8.19 10.58
CA GLU A 89 -11.27 9.12 11.67
C GLU A 89 -11.42 8.37 12.99
N VAL A 90 -12.02 7.19 12.93
CA VAL A 90 -12.08 6.20 14.01
C VAL A 90 -11.69 4.86 13.41
N VAL A 91 -10.63 4.25 13.92
CA VAL A 91 -10.16 2.94 13.45
C VAL A 91 -11.18 1.88 13.88
N PRO A 92 -11.72 1.07 12.94
CA PRO A 92 -12.63 -0.01 13.30
C PRO A 92 -11.98 -1.01 14.26
N SER A 93 -12.77 -1.53 15.21
CA SER A 93 -12.33 -2.56 16.15
C SER A 93 -12.29 -3.96 15.52
N GLU A 94 -13.11 -4.20 14.49
CA GLU A 94 -13.14 -5.47 13.77
C GLU A 94 -11.89 -5.65 12.90
N ARG A 95 -11.25 -6.82 13.00
CA ARG A 95 -10.05 -7.19 12.25
C ARG A 95 -10.30 -8.46 11.43
N PRO A 96 -9.75 -8.58 10.21
CA PRO A 96 -8.82 -7.66 9.55
C PRO A 96 -9.51 -6.45 8.89
N LEU A 97 -8.81 -5.32 8.81
CA LEU A 97 -9.33 -4.10 8.17
C LEU A 97 -9.38 -4.25 6.65
N ALA A 98 -10.53 -3.90 6.05
CA ALA A 98 -10.62 -3.69 4.61
C ALA A 98 -9.93 -2.37 4.26
N LEU A 99 -8.78 -2.46 3.58
CA LEU A 99 -8.01 -1.32 3.11
C LEU A 99 -8.15 -1.22 1.59
N PRO A 100 -9.24 -0.64 1.05
CA PRO A 100 -9.45 -0.53 -0.40
C PRO A 100 -8.43 0.41 -1.04
N CYS A 101 -8.10 0.16 -2.30
CA CYS A 101 -7.22 1.03 -3.08
C CYS A 101 -7.94 2.34 -3.45
N ARG A 102 -7.24 3.47 -3.33
CA ARG A 102 -7.75 4.81 -3.69
C ARG A 102 -7.43 5.23 -5.12
N VAL A 103 -6.63 4.44 -5.84
CA VAL A 103 -6.25 4.74 -7.23
C VAL A 103 -7.47 4.60 -8.14
N LYS A 104 -7.73 5.63 -8.96
CA LYS A 104 -8.88 5.68 -9.88
C LYS A 104 -8.88 4.46 -10.81
N GLY A 105 -10.00 3.74 -10.83
CA GLY A 105 -10.21 2.55 -11.69
C GLY A 105 -9.71 1.22 -11.10
N CYS A 106 -9.04 1.22 -9.96
CA CYS A 106 -8.62 0.00 -9.26
C CYS A 106 -9.81 -0.62 -8.51
N LEU A 107 -10.05 -1.92 -8.68
CA LEU A 107 -11.16 -2.66 -8.03
C LEU A 107 -10.74 -3.38 -6.74
N CYS A 108 -9.55 -3.08 -6.23
CA CYS A 108 -8.99 -3.72 -5.05
C CYS A 108 -9.72 -3.28 -3.76
N SER A 109 -10.47 -4.21 -3.17
CA SER A 109 -11.28 -3.97 -1.97
C SER A 109 -10.49 -4.04 -0.66
N ALA A 110 -9.36 -4.75 -0.65
CA ALA A 110 -8.51 -4.90 0.52
C ALA A 110 -7.05 -5.13 0.12
N PHE A 111 -6.14 -4.48 0.85
CA PHE A 111 -4.71 -4.68 0.69
C PHE A 111 -4.35 -6.14 0.91
N GLY A 112 -3.67 -6.74 -0.07
CA GLY A 112 -3.13 -8.09 0.04
C GLY A 112 -1.67 -8.11 -0.34
N PHE A 113 -0.80 -8.35 0.63
CA PHE A 113 0.63 -8.52 0.35
C PHE A 113 0.89 -9.81 -0.43
N VAL A 114 1.78 -9.75 -1.41
CA VAL A 114 2.26 -10.91 -2.16
C VAL A 114 3.79 -10.96 -2.06
N PRO A 115 4.38 -12.03 -1.50
CA PRO A 115 5.81 -12.20 -1.43
C PRO A 115 6.49 -12.20 -2.80
N LEU A 116 7.74 -11.75 -2.82
CA LEU A 116 8.62 -11.83 -3.98
C LEU A 116 9.62 -12.98 -3.80
N VAL A 117 9.92 -13.69 -4.88
CA VAL A 117 11.02 -14.63 -5.00
C VAL A 117 12.05 -13.98 -5.90
N GLY A 118 13.15 -13.50 -5.31
CA GLY A 118 14.05 -12.57 -5.99
C GLY A 118 13.27 -11.30 -6.39
N SER A 119 13.32 -10.95 -7.68
CA SER A 119 12.62 -9.77 -8.21
C SER A 119 11.18 -10.04 -8.70
N SER A 120 10.72 -11.30 -8.66
CA SER A 120 9.43 -11.70 -9.23
C SER A 120 8.40 -12.06 -8.14
N PRO A 121 7.13 -11.63 -8.26
CA PRO A 121 6.07 -12.11 -7.38
C PRO A 121 5.91 -13.63 -7.44
N VAL A 122 5.52 -14.23 -6.32
CA VAL A 122 5.14 -15.65 -6.29
C VAL A 122 3.98 -15.94 -7.26
N ARG A 123 3.96 -17.14 -7.84
CA ARG A 123 2.92 -17.56 -8.79
C ARG A 123 1.75 -18.21 -8.07
N CYS A 124 0.58 -18.15 -8.69
CA CYS A 124 -0.59 -18.90 -8.23
C CYS A 124 -0.37 -20.43 -8.42
N ARG A 125 -1.20 -21.25 -7.76
CA ARG A 125 -1.29 -22.70 -7.99
C ARG A 125 -1.54 -23.05 -9.46
N CYS A 126 -2.31 -22.22 -10.18
CA CYS A 126 -2.52 -22.34 -11.63
C CYS A 126 -1.30 -21.91 -12.48
N LYS A 127 -0.15 -21.62 -11.85
CA LYS A 127 1.13 -21.19 -12.47
C LYS A 127 1.12 -19.82 -13.16
N HIS A 128 -0.02 -19.15 -13.22
CA HIS A 128 -0.14 -17.79 -13.74
C HIS A 128 0.34 -16.72 -12.74
N GLN A 129 0.64 -15.55 -13.29
CA GLN A 129 1.15 -14.40 -12.53
C GLN A 129 0.01 -13.61 -11.86
N LEU A 130 0.40 -12.69 -10.99
CA LEU A 130 -0.51 -11.76 -10.30
C LEU A 130 -1.42 -10.98 -11.26
N GLN A 131 -0.82 -10.42 -12.32
CA GLN A 131 -1.49 -9.64 -13.36
C GLN A 131 -2.54 -10.42 -14.18
N ASP A 132 -2.40 -11.75 -14.21
CA ASP A 132 -3.34 -12.65 -14.88
C ASP A 132 -4.59 -12.91 -14.03
N HIS A 133 -4.69 -12.29 -12.85
CA HIS A 133 -5.83 -12.39 -11.96
C HIS A 133 -6.51 -11.01 -11.85
N ARG A 134 -7.81 -11.03 -11.52
CA ARG A 134 -8.59 -9.82 -11.28
C ARG A 134 -8.19 -9.21 -9.93
N GLU A 135 -8.30 -7.90 -9.81
CA GLU A 135 -7.93 -7.18 -8.58
C GLU A 135 -9.06 -7.14 -7.54
N ASP A 136 -10.23 -7.66 -7.89
CA ASP A 136 -11.39 -7.78 -7.01
C ASP A 136 -11.15 -8.76 -5.85
N ALA A 137 -12.11 -8.83 -4.93
CA ALA A 137 -12.04 -9.71 -3.76
C ALA A 137 -11.88 -11.20 -4.12
N ALA A 138 -12.42 -11.63 -5.26
CA ALA A 138 -12.37 -13.02 -5.69
C ALA A 138 -11.02 -13.39 -6.30
N ARG A 139 -10.30 -12.40 -6.87
CA ARG A 139 -8.97 -12.58 -7.48
C ARG A 139 -8.93 -13.71 -8.50
N LEU A 140 -9.99 -13.85 -9.29
CA LEU A 140 -10.13 -14.93 -10.25
C LEU A 140 -9.12 -14.80 -11.39
N CYS A 141 -8.63 -15.93 -11.87
CA CYS A 141 -7.73 -15.94 -13.02
C CYS A 141 -8.48 -15.62 -14.31
N LYS A 142 -7.88 -14.79 -15.16
CA LYS A 142 -8.39 -14.41 -16.48
C LYS A 142 -7.98 -15.40 -17.58
N LYS A 143 -7.05 -16.32 -17.28
CA LYS A 143 -6.46 -17.27 -18.25
C LYS A 143 -6.95 -18.71 -18.09
N CYS A 144 -7.65 -19.05 -17.01
CA CYS A 144 -8.12 -20.41 -16.77
C CYS A 144 -9.36 -20.44 -15.87
N ASP A 145 -10.22 -21.42 -16.11
CA ASP A 145 -11.52 -21.53 -15.43
C ASP A 145 -11.50 -22.38 -14.15
N PHE A 146 -10.42 -23.14 -13.92
CA PHE A 146 -10.26 -23.99 -12.74
C PHE A 146 -9.66 -23.26 -11.52
N CYS A 147 -9.26 -21.99 -11.69
CA CYS A 147 -8.68 -21.19 -10.61
C CYS A 147 -9.79 -20.46 -9.83
N SER A 148 -10.01 -20.87 -8.59
CA SER A 148 -10.99 -20.25 -7.68
C SER A 148 -10.52 -18.96 -7.02
N GLY A 149 -9.34 -18.46 -7.40
CA GLY A 149 -8.73 -17.25 -6.82
C GLY A 149 -7.23 -17.42 -6.63
N PHE A 150 -6.51 -16.30 -6.51
CA PHE A 150 -5.06 -16.35 -6.33
C PHE A 150 -4.66 -17.04 -5.02
N GLN A 151 -4.03 -18.20 -5.14
CA GLN A 151 -3.47 -18.94 -4.02
C GLN A 151 -2.06 -19.40 -4.39
N SER A 152 -1.03 -18.90 -3.71
CA SER A 152 0.35 -19.31 -3.98
C SER A 152 0.80 -20.42 -3.02
N PRO A 153 1.31 -21.56 -3.52
CA PRO A 153 1.85 -22.63 -2.68
C PRO A 153 3.27 -22.34 -2.17
N TYR A 154 3.83 -21.16 -2.48
CA TYR A 154 5.15 -20.76 -2.00
C TYR A 154 5.22 -20.82 -0.47
N THR A 155 6.25 -21.49 0.06
CA THR A 155 6.49 -21.62 1.48
C THR A 155 7.16 -20.36 2.03
N CYS A 156 6.52 -19.70 2.98
CA CYS A 156 7.11 -18.59 3.70
C CYS A 156 8.21 -19.10 4.66
N GLY A 157 9.11 -18.21 5.12
CA GLY A 157 10.16 -18.57 6.08
C GLY A 157 9.63 -19.14 7.42
N CYS A 158 8.35 -18.90 7.74
CA CYS A 158 7.68 -19.51 8.89
C CYS A 158 7.24 -20.98 8.66
N GLY A 159 7.50 -21.55 7.48
CA GLY A 159 7.13 -22.92 7.11
C GLY A 159 5.69 -23.07 6.58
N GLN A 160 4.84 -22.05 6.69
CA GLN A 160 3.47 -22.07 6.18
C GLN A 160 3.40 -21.57 4.73
N PRO A 161 2.47 -22.09 3.91
CA PRO A 161 2.30 -21.60 2.55
C PRO A 161 1.70 -20.20 2.51
N CYS A 162 2.01 -19.43 1.46
CA CYS A 162 1.60 -18.03 1.33
C CYS A 162 0.07 -17.85 1.38
N TYR A 163 -0.71 -18.79 0.85
CA TYR A 163 -2.18 -18.70 0.88
C TYR A 163 -2.78 -18.83 2.30
N ALA A 164 -2.01 -19.33 3.29
CA ALA A 164 -2.44 -19.40 4.68
C ALA A 164 -2.27 -18.06 5.42
N HIS A 165 -1.53 -17.12 4.82
CA HIS A 165 -1.27 -15.82 5.41
C HIS A 165 -2.37 -14.82 5.06
N ARG A 166 -2.57 -13.87 5.97
CA ARG A 166 -3.45 -12.71 5.77
C ARG A 166 -2.71 -11.45 6.15
N THR A 167 -3.21 -10.33 5.64
CA THR A 167 -2.85 -9.01 6.13
C THR A 167 -3.70 -8.72 7.37
N LEU A 168 -3.06 -8.37 8.49
CA LEU A 168 -3.66 -8.18 9.82
C LEU A 168 -3.64 -6.70 10.26
#